data_AF-A0A0M0JQ03-F1
#
_entry.id   AF-A0A0M0JQ03-F1
#
_cell.length_a   1.000
_cell.length_b   1.000
_cell.length_c   1.000
_cell.angle_alpha   90.00
_cell.angle_beta   90.00
_cell.angle_gamma   90.00
#
_symmetry.space_group_name_H-M   'P 1'
#
loop_
_entity.id
_entity.type
_entity.pdbx_description
1 polymer ?
#
loop_
_entity_poly.entity_id
_entity_poly.type
_entity_poly.pdbx_seq_one_letter_code
_entity_poly.pdbx_strand_id
1 'polypeptide(L)'
;MLANHDNVDTRSATYMECGSAPLCGVLVLQTGLGPGTYHHSNPLVHGLWPETGQYGTSQCIRPSESTADPTITYPCYAQPDEPDPVGFETHEWEKHGECAGVKSAADYFDQVCSLSSIPIQIMTATRKAGTADLASYGAALEAAGFPVFELDQENSQVYLSACAGSDGLWILANLSDFSTKCPGSGPGPGPSPTPPAQCLPNTHGPPCTTDDECHYPGCVRCANSGFCTNVPKEMILAPLRASAAL
;
A
#
# COMPACT_ATOMS: atom_id res chain seq x y z
N MET A 1 -24.20 45.05 -0.70
CA MET A 1 -23.71 43.87 0.05
C MET A 1 -22.91 43.04 -0.94
N LEU A 2 -21.60 43.29 -0.99
CA LEU A 2 -20.65 42.45 -1.75
C LEU A 2 -19.94 41.62 -0.68
N ALA A 3 -20.20 40.32 -0.67
CA ALA A 3 -19.43 39.39 0.13
C ALA A 3 -18.18 39.02 -0.68
N ASN A 4 -17.02 39.29 -0.06
CA ASN A 4 -15.71 38.84 -0.49
C ASN A 4 -15.72 37.32 -0.66
N HIS A 5 -15.29 36.84 -1.82
CA HIS A 5 -14.74 35.50 -1.94
C HIS A 5 -13.30 35.56 -1.45
N ASP A 6 -13.11 35.19 -0.20
CA ASP A 6 -11.80 35.02 0.42
C ASP A 6 -11.02 33.91 -0.29
N ASN A 7 -9.86 34.33 -0.80
CA ASN A 7 -8.57 33.66 -0.64
C ASN A 7 -8.56 32.12 -0.78
N VAL A 8 -8.49 31.65 -2.03
CA VAL A 8 -8.02 30.30 -2.33
C VAL A 8 -6.52 30.27 -2.02
N ASP A 9 -6.19 29.73 -0.85
CA ASP A 9 -4.84 29.37 -0.43
C ASP A 9 -4.22 28.44 -1.48
N THR A 10 -3.28 28.96 -2.27
CA THR A 10 -2.49 28.24 -3.27
C THR A 10 -1.41 27.40 -2.58
N ARG A 11 -1.80 26.40 -1.79
CA ARG A 11 -0.88 25.32 -1.40
C ARG A 11 -0.79 24.32 -2.55
N SER A 12 0.10 24.65 -3.49
CA SER A 12 0.60 23.77 -4.54
C SER A 12 1.61 22.75 -3.98
N ALA A 13 1.10 21.86 -3.12
CA ALA A 13 1.66 20.55 -2.73
C ALA A 13 0.58 19.87 -1.87
N THR A 14 0.19 18.66 -2.24
CA THR A 14 -0.84 17.81 -1.62
C THR A 14 -0.47 17.40 -0.19
N TYR A 15 -0.56 18.34 0.75
CA TYR A 15 -0.30 18.10 2.17
C TYR A 15 -1.22 17.02 2.74
N MET A 16 -0.66 15.97 3.36
CA MET A 16 -1.43 14.84 3.92
C MET A 16 -1.70 15.00 5.43
N GLU A 17 -2.98 15.07 5.80
CA GLU A 17 -3.44 15.10 7.19
C GLU A 17 -3.78 13.69 7.68
N CYS A 18 -3.00 13.15 8.63
CA CYS A 18 -3.19 11.79 9.15
C CYS A 18 -4.40 11.63 10.09
N GLY A 19 -4.95 12.75 10.58
CA GLY A 19 -5.98 12.74 11.61
C GLY A 19 -5.47 12.10 12.91
N SER A 20 -6.11 11.03 13.36
CA SER A 20 -5.68 10.31 14.58
C SER A 20 -4.71 9.16 14.31
N ALA A 21 -4.38 8.87 13.05
CA ALA A 21 -3.37 7.87 12.73
C ALA A 21 -1.97 8.42 13.06
N PRO A 22 -1.10 7.64 13.74
CA PRO A 22 0.27 8.06 14.04
C PRO A 22 1.11 8.26 12.77
N LEU A 23 0.89 7.39 11.79
CA LEU A 23 1.64 7.35 10.54
C LEU A 23 0.66 7.41 9.38
N CYS A 24 0.94 8.28 8.42
CA CYS A 24 0.31 8.26 7.12
C CYS A 24 1.30 8.64 6.03
N GLY A 25 1.00 8.23 4.81
CA GLY A 25 1.91 8.42 3.71
C GLY A 25 1.35 7.96 2.39
N VAL A 26 2.24 7.87 1.40
CA VAL A 26 1.92 7.38 0.08
C VAL A 26 2.76 6.18 -0.29
N LEU A 27 2.13 5.14 -0.82
CA LEU A 27 2.81 4.14 -1.65
C LEU A 27 2.89 4.70 -3.07
N VAL A 28 4.10 4.88 -3.57
CA VAL A 28 4.37 5.49 -4.87
C VAL A 28 4.74 4.44 -5.89
N LEU A 29 3.99 4.42 -6.99
CA LEU A 29 4.15 3.46 -8.08
C LEU A 29 4.45 4.19 -9.39
N GLN A 30 5.55 3.81 -10.02
CA GLN A 30 5.96 4.33 -11.33
C GLN A 30 5.19 3.62 -12.44
N THR A 31 4.62 4.38 -13.37
CA THR A 31 3.98 3.76 -14.56
C THR A 31 5.01 3.30 -15.61
N GLY A 32 6.20 3.89 -15.60
CA GLY A 32 7.21 3.77 -16.66
C GLY A 32 7.03 4.74 -17.84
N LEU A 33 5.99 5.58 -17.80
CA LEU A 33 5.79 6.65 -18.78
C LEU A 33 6.56 7.93 -18.46
N GLY A 34 7.21 8.01 -17.30
CA GLY A 34 7.92 9.20 -16.87
C GLY A 34 9.17 9.48 -17.71
N PRO A 35 9.78 10.66 -17.56
CA PRO A 35 11.03 11.00 -18.22
C PRO A 35 12.25 10.37 -17.51
N GLY A 36 13.39 10.29 -18.21
CA GLY A 36 14.68 9.94 -17.59
C GLY A 36 14.67 8.59 -16.88
N THR A 37 15.07 8.57 -15.60
CA THR A 37 15.11 7.36 -14.75
C THR A 37 13.72 6.79 -14.45
N TYR A 38 12.64 7.55 -14.70
CA TYR A 38 11.25 7.09 -14.57
C TYR A 38 10.71 6.45 -15.85
N HIS A 39 11.52 6.40 -16.92
CA HIS A 39 11.17 5.75 -18.16
C HIS A 39 11.63 4.29 -18.15
N HIS A 40 10.69 3.36 -18.14
CA HIS A 40 10.98 1.94 -18.17
C HIS A 40 9.79 1.13 -18.72
N SER A 41 10.04 -0.14 -19.00
CA SER A 41 9.13 -0.97 -19.79
C SER A 41 7.92 -1.49 -19.00
N ASN A 42 7.98 -1.54 -17.67
CA ASN A 42 6.95 -2.15 -16.81
C ASN A 42 6.65 -1.23 -15.63
N PRO A 43 5.42 -1.16 -15.09
CA PRO A 43 5.16 -0.45 -13.85
C PRO A 43 5.93 -1.03 -12.65
N LEU A 44 6.55 -0.16 -11.83
CA LEU A 44 7.45 -0.55 -10.73
C LEU A 44 7.11 0.18 -9.44
N VAL A 45 7.63 -0.31 -8.32
CA VAL A 45 7.60 0.40 -7.04
C VAL A 45 8.64 1.52 -7.06
N HIS A 46 8.26 2.70 -6.56
CA HIS A 46 9.24 3.72 -6.15
C HIS A 46 9.54 3.57 -4.66
N GLY A 47 8.52 3.71 -3.81
CA GLY A 47 8.69 3.63 -2.37
C GLY A 47 7.42 3.86 -1.57
N LEU A 48 7.54 3.77 -0.25
CA LEU A 48 6.51 4.10 0.72
C LEU A 48 7.01 5.28 1.54
N TRP A 49 6.35 6.43 1.42
CA TRP A 49 6.86 7.68 1.95
C TRP A 49 5.93 8.18 3.05
N PRO A 50 6.35 8.11 4.33
CA PRO A 50 5.66 8.83 5.39
C PRO A 50 5.64 10.32 5.08
N GLU A 51 4.45 10.90 5.02
CA GLU A 51 4.24 12.31 4.68
C GLU A 51 4.51 13.16 5.93
N THR A 52 5.79 13.40 6.21
CA THR A 52 6.27 14.13 7.38
C THR A 52 6.59 15.60 7.05
N GLY A 53 6.58 16.47 8.06
CA GLY A 53 7.06 17.85 7.93
C GLY A 53 6.24 18.69 6.96
N GLN A 54 6.84 19.13 5.85
CA GLN A 54 6.17 19.95 4.84
C GLN A 54 5.19 19.16 3.96
N TYR A 55 5.24 17.83 4.03
CA TYR A 55 4.46 16.91 3.22
C TYR A 55 3.19 16.44 3.94
N GLY A 56 3.20 16.40 5.27
CA GLY A 56 2.01 16.04 6.04
C GLY A 56 2.22 16.03 7.54
N THR A 57 1.23 15.51 8.27
CA THR A 57 1.25 15.39 9.73
C THR A 57 1.72 14.03 10.23
N SER A 58 2.30 13.19 9.36
CA SER A 58 2.82 11.90 9.82
C SER A 58 3.90 12.11 10.85
N GLN A 59 3.87 11.32 11.92
CA GLN A 59 4.99 11.26 12.84
C GLN A 59 6.19 10.62 12.13
N CYS A 60 7.40 10.98 12.54
CA CYS A 60 8.58 10.19 12.23
C CYS A 60 8.83 9.25 13.41
N ILE A 61 8.44 7.99 13.26
CA ILE A 61 8.66 6.96 14.29
C ILE A 61 9.84 6.11 13.83
N ARG A 62 10.92 6.10 14.63
CA ARG A 62 12.15 5.36 14.30
C ARG A 62 11.93 3.85 14.38
N PRO A 63 12.76 3.07 13.67
CA PRO A 63 12.67 1.63 13.72
C PRO A 63 12.87 1.10 15.13
N SER A 64 12.05 0.12 15.52
CA SER A 64 12.07 -0.42 16.89
C SER A 64 13.19 -1.43 17.16
N GLU A 65 13.77 -2.03 16.12
CA GLU A 65 14.80 -3.07 16.25
C GLU A 65 16.15 -2.65 15.63
N SER A 66 16.16 -2.09 14.43
CA SER A 66 17.41 -1.76 13.73
C SER A 66 17.26 -0.63 12.71
N THR A 67 18.29 0.24 12.62
CA THR A 67 18.44 1.26 11.57
C THR A 67 19.45 0.85 10.50
N ALA A 68 19.95 -0.39 10.51
CA ALA A 68 20.94 -0.83 9.53
C ALA A 68 20.36 -0.88 8.11
N ASP A 69 21.18 -0.49 7.14
CA ASP A 69 20.82 -0.48 5.71
C ASP A 69 20.48 -1.88 5.17
N PRO A 70 19.65 -1.95 4.11
CA PRO A 70 19.46 -3.18 3.36
C PRO A 70 20.79 -3.63 2.72
N THR A 71 21.00 -4.94 2.66
CA THR A 71 22.21 -5.55 2.05
C THR A 71 21.86 -6.55 0.95
N ILE A 72 20.57 -6.71 0.66
CA ILE A 72 19.99 -7.58 -0.35
C ILE A 72 18.98 -6.77 -1.13
N THR A 73 18.71 -7.15 -2.37
CA THR A 73 17.60 -6.61 -3.15
C THR A 73 16.31 -7.36 -2.84
N TYR A 74 15.24 -6.62 -2.52
CA TYR A 74 13.91 -7.16 -2.27
C TYR A 74 13.16 -7.38 -3.58
N PRO A 75 12.27 -8.41 -3.68
CA PRO A 75 11.70 -8.83 -4.96
C PRO A 75 10.93 -7.74 -5.73
N CYS A 76 10.26 -6.81 -5.05
CA CYS A 76 9.52 -5.73 -5.72
C CYS A 76 10.42 -4.63 -6.29
N TYR A 77 11.67 -4.56 -5.84
CA TYR A 77 12.72 -3.66 -6.32
C TYR A 77 13.71 -4.35 -7.26
N ALA A 78 13.61 -5.67 -7.44
CA ALA A 78 14.42 -6.43 -8.37
C ALA A 78 14.03 -6.11 -9.84
N GLN A 79 14.60 -5.03 -10.37
CA GLN A 79 14.31 -4.54 -11.72
C GLN A 79 15.46 -4.84 -12.68
N PRO A 80 15.19 -5.32 -13.90
CA PRO A 80 16.25 -5.65 -14.86
C PRO A 80 17.12 -4.45 -15.26
N ASP A 81 16.52 -3.26 -15.25
CA ASP A 81 17.11 -2.02 -15.77
C ASP A 81 17.65 -1.12 -14.64
N GLU A 82 17.56 -1.54 -13.38
CA GLU A 82 18.11 -0.80 -12.24
C GLU A 82 19.58 -1.21 -12.01
N PRO A 83 20.56 -0.32 -12.27
CA PRO A 83 21.98 -0.65 -12.16
C PRO A 83 22.46 -0.84 -10.71
N ASP A 84 21.81 -0.22 -9.72
CA ASP A 84 22.18 -0.34 -8.30
C ASP A 84 20.94 -0.46 -7.40
N PRO A 85 20.26 -1.63 -7.41
CA PRO A 85 19.02 -1.81 -6.68
C PRO A 85 19.20 -1.71 -5.16
N VAL A 86 20.37 -2.10 -4.63
CA VAL A 86 20.66 -1.93 -3.21
C VAL A 86 20.90 -0.46 -2.87
N GLY A 87 21.63 0.30 -3.69
CA GLY A 87 21.78 1.74 -3.48
C GLY A 87 20.45 2.50 -3.53
N PHE A 88 19.55 2.11 -4.43
CA PHE A 88 18.19 2.67 -4.48
C PHE A 88 17.36 2.30 -3.24
N GLU A 89 17.40 1.04 -2.80
CA GLU A 89 16.76 0.65 -1.54
C GLU A 89 17.37 1.37 -0.33
N THR A 90 18.68 1.57 -0.27
CA THR A 90 19.30 2.38 0.79
C THR A 90 18.74 3.80 0.79
N HIS A 91 18.55 4.43 -0.39
CA HIS A 91 17.89 5.74 -0.49
C HIS A 91 16.47 5.72 0.09
N GLU A 92 15.66 4.74 -0.30
CA GLU A 92 14.29 4.60 0.20
C GLU A 92 14.25 4.36 1.71
N TRP A 93 15.20 3.58 2.24
CA TRP A 93 15.31 3.32 3.66
C TRP A 93 15.71 4.57 4.47
N GLU A 94 16.85 5.17 4.15
CA GLU A 94 17.41 6.29 4.91
C GLU A 94 16.49 7.52 4.89
N LYS A 95 15.85 7.78 3.74
CA LYS A 95 15.03 8.97 3.54
C LYS A 95 13.59 8.79 4.02
N HIS A 96 13.04 7.58 3.92
CA HIS A 96 11.62 7.32 4.14
C HIS A 96 11.38 6.24 5.20
N GLY A 97 12.00 5.07 5.04
CA GLY A 97 11.79 3.92 5.92
C GLY A 97 12.19 4.15 7.38
N GLU A 98 13.23 4.93 7.66
CA GLU A 98 13.65 5.28 9.03
C GLU A 98 12.61 6.11 9.81
N CYS A 99 11.59 6.65 9.15
CA CYS A 99 10.47 7.35 9.79
C CYS A 99 9.15 6.55 9.76
N ALA A 100 9.16 5.33 9.22
CA ALA A 100 7.95 4.58 8.92
C ALA A 100 7.39 3.76 10.11
N GLY A 101 8.00 3.83 11.30
CA GLY A 101 7.56 3.10 12.50
C GLY A 101 7.66 1.57 12.43
N VAL A 102 8.30 1.06 11.39
CA VAL A 102 8.59 -0.36 11.17
C VAL A 102 9.65 -0.90 12.15
N LYS A 103 9.98 -2.18 12.09
CA LYS A 103 11.01 -2.78 12.96
C LYS A 103 12.42 -2.58 12.44
N SER A 104 12.61 -2.75 11.14
CA SER A 104 13.90 -2.74 10.44
C SER A 104 13.72 -2.51 8.94
N ALA A 105 14.82 -2.36 8.19
CA ALA A 105 14.77 -2.28 6.73
C ALA A 105 14.04 -3.50 6.10
N ALA A 106 14.26 -4.71 6.62
CA ALA A 106 13.58 -5.90 6.11
C ALA A 106 12.06 -5.84 6.28
N ASP A 107 11.59 -5.42 7.46
CA ASP A 107 10.16 -5.24 7.72
C ASP A 107 9.56 -4.15 6.82
N TYR A 108 10.28 -3.04 6.62
CA TYR A 108 9.86 -1.99 5.69
C TYR A 108 9.68 -2.51 4.26
N PHE A 109 10.70 -3.14 3.69
CA PHE A 109 10.64 -3.60 2.30
C PHE A 109 9.66 -4.77 2.10
N ASP A 110 9.52 -5.67 3.08
CA ASP A 110 8.50 -6.73 3.03
C ASP A 110 7.09 -6.13 2.99
N GLN A 111 6.82 -5.09 3.79
CA GLN A 111 5.54 -4.37 3.75
C GLN A 111 5.33 -3.62 2.43
N VAL A 112 6.35 -2.92 1.91
CA VAL A 112 6.29 -2.25 0.60
C VAL A 112 5.96 -3.25 -0.52
N CYS A 113 6.65 -4.39 -0.54
CA CYS A 113 6.40 -5.43 -1.54
C CYS A 113 4.99 -6.03 -1.40
N SER A 114 4.50 -6.23 -0.17
CA SER A 114 3.15 -6.72 0.09
C SER A 114 2.09 -5.74 -0.44
N LEU A 115 2.18 -4.45 -0.06
CA LEU A 115 1.23 -3.40 -0.42
C LEU A 115 1.18 -3.14 -1.93
N SER A 116 2.33 -3.22 -2.60
CA SER A 116 2.44 -2.94 -4.04
C SER A 116 2.04 -4.11 -4.94
N SER A 117 2.00 -5.34 -4.42
CA SER A 117 1.85 -6.55 -5.23
C SER A 117 0.61 -6.55 -6.15
N ILE A 118 -0.56 -6.18 -5.62
CA ILE A 118 -1.82 -6.12 -6.39
C ILE A 118 -1.90 -4.85 -7.27
N PRO A 119 -1.60 -3.64 -6.75
CA PRO A 119 -1.53 -2.44 -7.58
C PRO A 119 -0.64 -2.59 -8.82
N ILE A 120 0.57 -3.15 -8.66
CA ILE A 120 1.51 -3.37 -9.78
C ILE A 120 0.94 -4.36 -10.80
N GLN A 121 0.24 -5.42 -10.37
CA GLN A 121 -0.42 -6.34 -11.30
C GLN A 121 -1.49 -5.64 -12.14
N ILE A 122 -2.29 -4.77 -11.53
CA ILE A 122 -3.31 -3.97 -12.22
C ILE A 122 -2.64 -3.03 -13.21
N MET A 123 -1.65 -2.25 -12.76
CA MET A 123 -0.92 -1.34 -13.64
C MET A 123 -0.26 -2.09 -14.80
N THR A 124 0.32 -3.27 -14.55
CA THR A 124 0.92 -4.11 -15.60
C THR A 124 -0.12 -4.59 -16.61
N ALA A 125 -1.32 -4.97 -16.17
CA ALA A 125 -2.42 -5.33 -17.06
C ALA A 125 -2.90 -4.13 -17.90
N THR A 126 -3.03 -2.95 -17.28
CA THR A 126 -3.34 -1.68 -17.94
C THR A 126 -2.31 -1.34 -19.01
N ARG A 127 -1.01 -1.48 -18.70
CA ARG A 127 0.08 -1.31 -19.68
C ARG A 127 -0.07 -2.25 -20.87
N LYS A 128 -0.30 -3.55 -20.60
CA LYS A 128 -0.45 -4.58 -21.64
C LYS A 128 -1.68 -4.36 -22.52
N ALA A 129 -2.71 -3.68 -22.03
CA ALA A 129 -3.88 -3.29 -22.81
C ALA A 129 -3.61 -2.12 -23.79
N GLY A 130 -2.39 -1.57 -23.80
CA GLY A 130 -1.98 -0.50 -24.73
C GLY A 130 -2.10 0.92 -24.15
N THR A 131 -2.32 1.05 -22.84
CA THR A 131 -2.43 2.36 -22.18
C THR A 131 -1.11 3.13 -22.23
N ALA A 132 -1.21 4.41 -22.61
CA ALA A 132 -0.09 5.32 -22.78
C ALA A 132 -0.23 6.64 -21.99
N ASP A 133 -1.21 6.74 -21.08
CA ASP A 133 -1.45 7.92 -20.26
C ASP A 133 -1.56 7.57 -18.77
N LEU A 134 -1.15 8.49 -17.90
CA LEU A 134 -1.16 8.32 -16.45
C LEU A 134 -2.57 8.16 -15.86
N ALA A 135 -3.54 8.91 -16.40
CA ALA A 135 -4.91 8.95 -15.86
C ALA A 135 -5.58 7.56 -15.92
N SER A 136 -5.35 6.81 -16.99
CA SER A 136 -5.82 5.43 -17.13
C SER A 136 -5.27 4.47 -16.07
N TYR A 137 -4.05 4.67 -15.56
CA TYR A 137 -3.53 3.86 -14.44
C TYR A 137 -4.24 4.20 -13.13
N GLY A 138 -4.43 5.49 -12.85
CA GLY A 138 -5.20 5.95 -11.69
C GLY A 138 -6.62 5.40 -11.70
N ALA A 139 -7.33 5.55 -12.82
CA ALA A 139 -8.70 5.06 -12.97
C ALA A 139 -8.82 3.53 -12.82
N ALA A 140 -7.84 2.76 -13.32
CA ALA A 140 -7.83 1.32 -13.15
C ALA A 140 -7.65 0.91 -11.68
N LEU A 141 -6.80 1.63 -10.93
CA LEU A 141 -6.58 1.40 -9.50
C LEU A 141 -7.82 1.80 -8.68
N GLU A 142 -8.42 2.96 -8.95
CA GLU A 142 -9.67 3.41 -8.31
C GLU A 142 -10.82 2.42 -8.58
N ALA A 143 -10.96 1.95 -9.82
CA ALA A 143 -11.98 0.96 -10.19
C ALA A 143 -11.78 -0.38 -9.46
N ALA A 144 -10.54 -0.70 -9.07
CA ALA A 144 -10.20 -1.86 -8.25
C ALA A 144 -10.29 -1.57 -6.73
N GLY A 145 -10.72 -0.37 -6.33
CA GLY A 145 -10.93 0.03 -4.94
C GLY A 145 -9.68 0.54 -4.22
N PHE A 146 -8.60 0.85 -4.93
CA PHE A 146 -7.40 1.40 -4.34
C PHE A 146 -7.53 2.91 -4.07
N PRO A 147 -6.93 3.40 -2.97
CA PRO A 147 -7.13 4.78 -2.51
C PRO A 147 -6.14 5.73 -3.20
N VAL A 148 -6.36 6.02 -4.48
CA VAL A 148 -5.53 6.97 -5.25
C VAL A 148 -5.60 8.34 -4.58
N PHE A 149 -4.44 8.83 -4.15
CA PHE A 149 -4.26 10.11 -3.49
C PHE A 149 -3.91 11.20 -4.50
N GLU A 150 -2.98 10.90 -5.41
CA GLU A 150 -2.47 11.84 -6.40
C GLU A 150 -1.93 11.13 -7.63
N LEU A 151 -1.93 11.85 -8.76
CA LEU A 151 -1.24 11.48 -9.99
C LEU A 151 -0.12 12.49 -10.25
N ASP A 152 1.12 12.10 -10.02
CA ASP A 152 2.29 12.90 -10.33
C ASP A 152 2.50 12.95 -11.85
N GLN A 153 2.14 14.09 -12.45
CA GLN A 153 2.29 14.32 -13.88
C GLN A 153 3.75 14.53 -14.30
N GLU A 154 4.63 14.92 -13.38
CA GLU A 154 6.04 15.20 -13.68
C GLU A 154 6.81 13.91 -13.93
N ASN A 155 6.71 12.94 -13.02
CA ASN A 155 7.43 11.66 -13.13
C ASN A 155 6.54 10.49 -13.57
N SER A 156 5.26 10.76 -13.87
CA SER A 156 4.26 9.78 -14.26
C SER A 156 4.07 8.65 -13.25
N GLN A 157 3.67 9.03 -12.04
CA GLN A 157 3.51 8.13 -10.91
C GLN A 157 2.08 8.18 -10.35
N VAL A 158 1.65 7.06 -9.77
CA VAL A 158 0.40 6.99 -9.01
C VAL A 158 0.76 6.90 -7.53
N TYR A 159 0.19 7.80 -6.73
CA TYR A 159 0.36 7.80 -5.28
C TYR A 159 -0.89 7.19 -4.65
N LEU A 160 -0.73 6.11 -3.91
CA LEU A 160 -1.81 5.46 -3.15
C LEU A 160 -1.67 5.85 -1.69
N SER A 161 -2.72 6.40 -1.10
CA SER A 161 -2.71 6.75 0.32
C SER A 161 -2.63 5.51 1.22
N ALA A 162 -1.81 5.63 2.25
CA ALA A 162 -1.51 4.56 3.19
C ALA A 162 -1.42 5.12 4.62
N CYS A 163 -1.67 4.27 5.60
CA CYS A 163 -1.48 4.59 7.01
C CYS A 163 -0.96 3.40 7.80
N ALA A 164 -0.41 3.68 8.97
CA ALA A 164 -0.05 2.67 9.96
C ALA A 164 -0.42 3.13 11.38
N GLY A 165 -0.79 2.17 12.22
CA GLY A 165 -0.98 2.39 13.65
C GLY A 165 0.36 2.51 14.39
N SER A 166 0.30 2.52 15.73
CA SER A 166 1.53 2.48 16.55
C SER A 166 2.31 1.16 16.46
N ASP A 167 1.75 0.15 15.79
CA ASP A 167 2.38 -1.14 15.52
C ASP A 167 3.25 -1.13 14.26
N GLY A 168 3.25 -0.04 13.48
CA GLY A 168 4.06 0.09 12.27
C GLY A 168 3.60 -0.81 11.11
N LEU A 169 2.36 -1.33 11.17
CA LEU A 169 1.78 -2.14 10.11
C LEU A 169 1.04 -1.24 9.11
N TRP A 170 1.65 -1.07 7.94
CA TRP A 170 1.13 -0.23 6.87
C TRP A 170 0.03 -0.93 6.08
N ILE A 171 -1.02 -0.17 5.77
CA ILE A 171 -2.13 -0.59 4.91
C ILE A 171 -2.49 0.52 3.93
N LEU A 172 -3.06 0.16 2.78
CA LEU A 172 -3.68 1.11 1.87
C LEU A 172 -5.07 1.46 2.37
N ALA A 173 -5.36 2.75 2.55
CA ALA A 173 -6.66 3.23 2.99
C ALA A 173 -6.93 4.64 2.47
N ASN A 174 -8.20 5.01 2.30
CA ASN A 174 -8.55 6.41 2.05
C ASN A 174 -8.25 7.25 3.30
N LEU A 175 -7.90 8.53 3.11
CA LEU A 175 -7.64 9.47 4.21
C LEU A 175 -8.80 9.52 5.23
N SER A 176 -10.06 9.43 4.75
CA SER A 176 -11.25 9.40 5.61
C SER A 176 -11.29 8.21 6.57
N ASP A 177 -10.59 7.13 6.24
CA ASP A 177 -10.59 5.87 6.99
C ASP A 177 -9.38 5.74 7.91
N PHE A 178 -8.39 6.63 7.85
CA PHE A 178 -7.14 6.50 8.61
C PHE A 178 -7.40 6.37 10.11
N SER A 179 -8.31 7.18 10.65
CA SER A 179 -8.61 7.15 12.09
C SER A 179 -9.24 5.84 12.57
N THR A 180 -9.92 5.10 11.68
CA THR A 180 -10.58 3.84 12.02
C THR A 180 -9.71 2.63 11.72
N LYS A 181 -8.93 2.67 10.63
CA LYS A 181 -8.11 1.54 10.19
C LYS A 181 -6.69 1.56 10.76
N CYS A 182 -6.17 2.73 11.13
CA CYS A 182 -4.85 2.93 11.69
C CYS A 182 -4.91 3.72 13.00
N PRO A 183 -5.68 3.26 14.00
CA PRO A 183 -5.90 4.04 15.20
C PRO A 183 -4.59 4.32 15.94
N GLY A 184 -4.40 5.57 16.37
CA GLY A 184 -3.34 5.92 17.30
C GLY A 184 -3.55 5.29 18.68
N SER A 185 -2.48 5.26 19.48
CA SER A 185 -2.48 4.78 20.87
C SER A 185 -3.26 5.74 21.80
N GLY A 186 -4.55 5.90 21.56
CA GLY A 186 -5.51 6.09 22.65
C GLY A 186 -5.58 4.83 23.51
N PRO A 187 -6.23 4.86 24.70
CA PRO A 187 -6.53 3.64 25.44
C PRO A 187 -7.22 2.69 24.48
N GLY A 188 -6.53 1.60 24.12
CA GLY A 188 -7.03 0.69 23.09
C GLY A 188 -8.46 0.28 23.42
N PRO A 189 -9.33 0.07 22.43
CA PRO A 189 -10.52 -0.71 22.70
C PRO A 189 -10.05 -1.98 23.41
N GLY A 190 -10.62 -2.23 24.60
CA GLY A 190 -10.32 -3.43 25.37
C GLY A 190 -10.33 -4.64 24.44
N PRO A 191 -9.51 -5.67 24.73
CA PRO A 191 -9.13 -6.71 23.78
C PRO A 191 -10.27 -7.02 22.83
N SER A 192 -10.06 -6.74 21.54
CA SER A 192 -11.00 -7.15 20.50
C SER A 192 -11.39 -8.59 20.81
N PRO A 193 -12.71 -8.90 20.83
CA PRO A 193 -13.16 -10.24 21.13
C PRO A 193 -12.35 -11.19 20.27
N THR A 194 -11.79 -12.22 20.92
CA THR A 194 -11.00 -13.26 20.26
C THR A 194 -11.66 -13.58 18.92
N PRO A 195 -10.94 -13.47 17.79
CA PRO A 195 -11.51 -13.77 16.48
C PRO A 195 -12.32 -15.05 16.58
N PRO A 196 -13.50 -15.12 15.96
CA PRO A 196 -14.29 -16.34 15.98
C PRO A 196 -13.36 -17.49 15.64
N ALA A 197 -13.36 -18.55 16.44
CA ALA A 197 -12.59 -19.75 16.16
C ALA A 197 -13.16 -20.51 14.94
N GLN A 198 -13.68 -19.80 13.94
CA GLN A 198 -14.33 -20.26 12.74
C GLN A 198 -14.20 -19.23 11.61
N CYS A 199 -14.16 -19.68 10.35
CA CYS A 199 -14.21 -18.79 9.18
C CYS A 199 -15.66 -18.57 8.75
N LEU A 200 -16.09 -17.30 8.69
CA LEU A 200 -17.38 -16.92 8.12
C LEU A 200 -17.19 -16.33 6.71
N PRO A 201 -18.19 -16.45 5.82
CA PRO A 201 -18.12 -15.83 4.49
C PRO A 201 -17.77 -14.34 4.57
N ASN A 202 -16.80 -13.92 3.76
CA ASN A 202 -16.33 -12.52 3.65
C ASN A 202 -15.75 -11.91 4.94
N THR A 203 -15.16 -12.72 5.81
CA THR A 203 -14.45 -12.26 7.02
C THR A 203 -13.09 -12.94 7.15
N HIS A 204 -12.12 -12.28 7.80
CA HIS A 204 -10.86 -12.92 8.15
C HIS A 204 -11.10 -13.94 9.26
N GLY A 205 -10.62 -15.17 9.05
CA GLY A 205 -10.54 -16.19 10.08
C GLY A 205 -9.35 -15.98 11.03
N PRO A 206 -9.05 -16.98 11.87
CA PRO A 206 -7.87 -16.97 12.73
C PRO A 206 -6.57 -16.79 11.93
N PRO A 207 -5.51 -16.19 12.53
CA PRO A 207 -4.22 -16.01 11.88
C PRO A 207 -3.58 -17.35 11.51
N CYS A 208 -2.80 -17.36 10.43
CA CYS A 208 -2.09 -18.54 9.95
C CYS A 208 -0.84 -18.16 9.14
N THR A 209 0.11 -19.09 9.09
CA THR A 209 1.31 -19.04 8.24
C THR A 209 1.22 -20.04 7.09
N THR A 210 0.59 -21.18 7.33
CA THR A 210 0.44 -22.28 6.37
C THR A 210 -1.00 -22.77 6.29
N ASP A 211 -1.39 -23.41 5.19
CA ASP A 211 -2.73 -23.97 5.03
C ASP A 211 -3.05 -25.01 6.11
N ASP A 212 -2.02 -25.70 6.63
CA ASP A 212 -2.11 -26.66 7.72
C ASP A 212 -2.38 -26.02 9.09
N GLU A 213 -2.46 -24.71 9.22
CA GLU A 213 -2.85 -24.09 10.51
C GLU A 213 -4.37 -23.88 10.61
N CYS A 214 -5.11 -24.06 9.51
CA CYS A 214 -6.52 -23.71 9.40
C CYS A 214 -7.49 -24.83 9.75
N HIS A 215 -7.31 -25.44 10.93
CA HIS A 215 -8.13 -26.53 11.46
C HIS A 215 -9.42 -26.06 12.18
N TYR A 216 -9.83 -24.82 11.96
CA TYR A 216 -10.99 -24.21 12.61
C TYR A 216 -12.28 -24.50 11.83
N PRO A 217 -13.44 -24.65 12.50
CA PRO A 217 -14.73 -24.80 11.84
C PRO A 217 -14.93 -23.80 10.68
N GLY A 218 -15.27 -24.32 9.49
CA GLY A 218 -15.51 -23.51 8.30
C GLY A 218 -14.26 -22.93 7.62
N CYS A 219 -13.07 -23.06 8.20
CA CYS A 219 -11.82 -22.70 7.55
C CYS A 219 -11.31 -23.84 6.69
N VAL A 220 -10.71 -23.51 5.54
CA VAL A 220 -10.23 -24.50 4.57
C VAL A 220 -8.76 -24.33 4.20
N ARG A 221 -8.19 -23.13 4.38
CA ARG A 221 -6.77 -22.83 4.08
C ARG A 221 -6.35 -21.44 4.57
N CYS A 222 -5.05 -21.15 4.54
CA CYS A 222 -4.46 -19.85 4.87
C CYS A 222 -4.36 -18.93 3.64
N ALA A 223 -4.24 -19.53 2.47
CA ALA A 223 -4.18 -18.82 1.19
C ALA A 223 -3.02 -17.80 1.09
N ASN A 224 -1.98 -17.95 1.90
CA ASN A 224 -0.88 -16.98 2.04
C ASN A 224 -1.36 -15.55 2.35
N SER A 225 -2.54 -15.41 2.97
CA SER A 225 -3.11 -14.11 3.31
C SER A 225 -2.76 -13.64 4.72
N GLY A 226 -2.12 -14.51 5.51
CA GLY A 226 -1.92 -14.32 6.96
C GLY A 226 -3.13 -14.72 7.81
N PHE A 227 -4.26 -15.07 7.19
CA PHE A 227 -5.50 -15.45 7.88
C PHE A 227 -6.20 -16.65 7.22
N CYS A 228 -6.82 -17.49 8.04
CA CYS A 228 -7.61 -18.60 7.54
C CYS A 228 -8.84 -18.07 6.79
N THR A 229 -9.23 -18.77 5.73
CA THR A 229 -10.39 -18.43 4.91
C THR A 229 -11.31 -19.63 4.75
N ASN A 230 -12.59 -19.39 4.47
CA ASN A 230 -13.55 -20.41 4.06
C ASN A 230 -13.58 -20.64 2.53
N VAL A 231 -12.70 -19.99 1.77
CA VAL A 231 -12.64 -20.08 0.30
C VAL A 231 -11.75 -21.26 -0.13
N PRO A 232 -12.32 -22.32 -0.76
CA PRO A 232 -11.53 -23.45 -1.25
C PRO A 232 -10.57 -23.03 -2.37
N LYS A 233 -9.45 -23.74 -2.48
CA LYS A 233 -8.44 -23.49 -3.53
C LYS A 233 -9.03 -23.57 -4.95
N GLU A 234 -10.08 -24.35 -5.13
CA GLU A 234 -10.73 -24.60 -6.42
C GLU A 234 -11.64 -23.46 -6.90
N MET A 235 -12.09 -22.55 -6.01
CA MET A 235 -12.98 -21.45 -6.40
C MET A 235 -12.27 -20.25 -7.05
N ILE A 236 -10.93 -20.19 -7.02
CA ILE A 236 -10.14 -19.11 -7.64
C ILE A 236 -9.95 -19.33 -9.16
N LEU A 237 -10.28 -20.53 -9.67
CA LEU A 237 -10.05 -20.90 -11.07
C LEU A 237 -11.32 -20.93 -11.94
N ALA A 238 -12.49 -20.52 -11.44
CA ALA A 238 -13.68 -20.42 -12.29
C ALA A 238 -13.57 -19.19 -13.19
N PRO A 239 -13.43 -19.32 -14.53
CA PRO A 239 -13.47 -18.17 -15.41
C PRO A 239 -14.85 -17.52 -15.30
N LEU A 240 -14.86 -16.18 -15.23
CA LEU A 240 -16.02 -15.34 -15.48
C LEU A 240 -16.69 -15.82 -16.77
N ARG A 241 -17.78 -16.59 -16.65
CA ARG A 241 -18.64 -16.90 -17.78
C ARG A 241 -19.33 -15.60 -18.16
N ALA A 242 -18.87 -15.00 -19.25
CA ALA A 242 -19.59 -13.97 -19.97
C ALA A 242 -21.01 -14.48 -20.24
N SER A 243 -21.99 -13.91 -19.53
CA SER A 243 -23.38 -14.05 -19.90
C SER A 243 -23.62 -13.14 -21.08
N ALA A 244 -23.50 -13.69 -22.28
CA ALA A 244 -24.08 -13.11 -23.48
C ALA A 244 -25.60 -13.27 -23.37
N ALA A 245 -26.30 -12.15 -23.17
CA ALA A 245 -27.74 -12.09 -23.32
C ALA A 245 -28.07 -11.91 -24.81
N LEU A 246 -28.89 -12.81 -25.33
CA LEU A 246 -29.77 -12.62 -26.49
C LEU A 246 -31.12 -12.12 -25.99
#